data_AF-A0A2V9UQV5-F1
#
_entry.id   AF-A0A2V9UQV5-F1
#
_cell.length_a   1.000
_cell.length_b   1.000
_cell.length_c   1.000
_cell.angle_alpha   90.00
_cell.angle_beta   90.00
_cell.angle_gamma   90.00
#
_symmetry.space_group_name_H-M   'P 1'
#
loop_
_entity.id
_entity.type
_entity.pdbx_description
1 polymer ?
#
loop_
_entity_poly.entity_id
_entity_poly.type
_entity_poly.pdbx_seq_one_letter_code
_entity_poly.pdbx_strand_id
1 'polypeptide(L)' 'EKHYSVIEIAKLWALSEKTVRRIFEREPDVIHWSTEEKLHKRGYRTLRVPETVLHRVHRKLRRAS' A
#
# COMPACT_ATOMS: atom_id res chain seq x y z
N GLU A 1 -8.75 -5.30 13.32
CA GLU A 1 -7.43 -5.38 12.66
C GLU A 1 -6.77 -4.01 12.64
N LYS A 2 -5.42 -3.95 12.73
CA LYS A 2 -4.67 -2.69 12.55
C LYS A 2 -4.51 -2.39 11.06
N HIS A 3 -4.63 -1.12 10.69
CA HIS A 3 -4.47 -0.65 9.31
C HIS A 3 -3.27 0.29 9.24
N TYR A 4 -2.36 0.01 8.32
CA TYR A 4 -1.19 0.82 8.07
C TYR A 4 -1.38 1.67 6.83
N SER A 5 -0.83 2.86 6.86
CA SER A 5 -0.66 3.70 5.67
C SER A 5 0.58 3.30 4.87
N VAL A 6 0.60 3.66 3.59
CA VAL A 6 1.77 3.48 2.72
C VAL A 6 3.02 4.14 3.30
N ILE A 7 2.88 5.28 3.97
CA ILE A 7 3.99 6.03 4.56
C ILE A 7 4.59 5.25 5.73
N GLU A 8 3.74 4.67 6.59
CA GLU A 8 4.21 3.84 7.71
C GLU A 8 4.93 2.59 7.20
N ILE A 9 4.38 1.93 6.19
CA ILE A 9 5.01 0.74 5.60
C ILE A 9 6.33 1.09 4.91
N ALA A 10 6.37 2.21 4.19
CA ALA A 10 7.59 2.72 3.58
C ALA A 10 8.71 2.94 4.61
N LYS A 11 8.37 3.53 5.76
CA LYS A 11 9.30 3.71 6.87
C LYS A 11 9.74 2.36 7.47
N LEU A 12 8.80 1.44 7.69
CA LEU A 12 9.09 0.11 8.26
C LEU A 12 10.02 -0.72 7.37
N TRP A 13 9.87 -0.62 6.05
CA TRP A 13 10.64 -1.41 5.09
C TRP A 13 11.85 -0.65 4.53
N ALA A 14 12.08 0.60 4.95
CA ALA A 14 13.08 1.50 4.40
C ALA A 14 13.01 1.61 2.86
N LEU A 15 11.79 1.57 2.30
CA LEU A 15 11.52 1.66 0.87
C LEU A 15 10.83 2.98 0.52
N SER A 16 10.93 3.39 -0.75
CA SER A 16 10.20 4.56 -1.22
C SER A 16 8.68 4.32 -1.18
N GLU A 17 7.91 5.35 -0.84
CA GLU A 17 6.44 5.31 -0.87
C GLU A 17 5.91 4.89 -2.25
N LYS A 18 6.60 5.25 -3.32
CA LYS A 18 6.26 4.88 -4.70
C LYS A 18 6.40 3.38 -4.93
N THR A 19 7.46 2.76 -4.40
CA THR A 19 7.68 1.31 -4.46
C THR A 19 6.59 0.58 -3.68
N VAL A 20 6.35 1.02 -2.45
CA VAL A 20 5.33 0.45 -1.55
C VAL A 20 3.95 0.55 -2.20
N ARG A 21 3.58 1.74 -2.73
CA ARG A 21 2.32 1.93 -3.47
C ARG A 21 2.20 0.95 -4.64
N ARG A 22 3.25 0.76 -5.46
CA ARG A 22 3.22 -0.20 -6.57
C ARG A 22 3.03 -1.65 -6.13
N ILE A 23 3.60 -2.04 -5.00
CA ILE A 23 3.45 -3.40 -4.44
C ILE A 23 1.99 -3.62 -4.01
N PHE A 24 1.43 -2.68 -3.25
CA PHE A 24 0.07 -2.81 -2.72
C PHE A 24 -1.02 -2.53 -3.74
N GLU A 25 -0.78 -1.72 -4.76
CA GLU A 25 -1.74 -1.46 -5.84
C GLU A 25 -2.10 -2.74 -6.63
N ARG A 26 -1.21 -3.73 -6.65
CA ARG A 26 -1.42 -5.04 -7.30
C ARG A 26 -1.91 -6.13 -6.36
N GLU A 27 -1.94 -5.88 -5.05
CA GLU A 27 -2.29 -6.91 -4.07
C GLU A 27 -3.80 -6.82 -3.75
N PRO A 28 -4.53 -7.96 -3.81
CA PRO A 28 -5.93 -7.99 -3.39
C PRO A 28 -6.07 -7.73 -1.89
N ASP A 29 -7.24 -7.27 -1.45
CA ASP A 29 -7.57 -6.96 -0.04
C ASP A 29 -6.98 -5.64 0.52
N VAL A 30 -6.40 -4.78 -0.34
CA VAL A 30 -6.02 -3.43 0.07
C VAL A 30 -7.21 -2.48 -0.03
N ILE A 31 -7.50 -1.76 1.05
CA ILE A 31 -8.60 -0.80 1.08
C ILE A 31 -8.16 0.47 0.37
N HIS A 32 -8.83 0.76 -0.74
CA HIS A 32 -8.60 1.95 -1.55
C HIS A 32 -9.64 3.01 -1.22
N TRP A 33 -9.24 4.03 -0.46
CA TRP A 33 -10.00 5.28 -0.39
C TRP A 33 -9.50 6.20 -1.49
N SER A 34 -10.07 6.04 -2.68
CA SER A 34 -9.95 7.03 -3.74
C SER A 34 -11.08 8.03 -3.63
N THR A 35 -10.75 9.31 -3.54
CA THR A 35 -11.68 10.35 -4.00
C THR A 35 -11.66 10.32 -5.52
N GLU A 36 -12.83 10.30 -6.13
CA GLU A 36 -13.01 10.27 -7.59
C GLU A 36 -12.17 11.36 -8.26
N GLU A 37 -11.42 10.99 -9.30
CA GLU A 37 -10.62 11.95 -10.09
C GLU A 37 -11.58 12.90 -10.82
N LYS A 38 -11.60 14.17 -10.42
CA LYS A 38 -12.23 15.22 -11.22
C LYS A 38 -11.22 15.74 -12.24
N LEU A 39 -11.68 15.95 -13.48
CA LEU A 39 -11.04 16.42 -14.73
C LEU A 39 -9.63 17.09 -14.70
N HIS A 40 -9.18 17.73 -13.61
CA HIS A 40 -7.87 18.39 -13.49
C HIS A 40 -7.15 18.18 -12.14
N LYS A 41 -7.65 17.33 -11.23
CA LYS A 41 -7.02 17.07 -9.93
C LYS A 41 -6.63 15.61 -9.82
N ARG A 42 -5.34 15.38 -9.63
CA ARG A 42 -4.78 14.07 -9.27
C ARG A 42 -5.48 13.58 -8.00
N GLY A 43 -6.27 12.51 -8.14
CA GLY A 43 -6.99 11.90 -7.03
C GLY A 43 -5.98 11.42 -6.00
N TYR A 44 -5.97 12.02 -4.82
CA TYR A 44 -5.18 11.50 -3.71
C TYR A 44 -5.80 10.16 -3.31
N ARG A 45 -5.09 9.06 -3.60
CA ARG A 45 -5.49 7.71 -3.18
C ARG A 45 -4.89 7.44 -1.81
N THR A 46 -5.75 7.39 -0.80
CA THR A 46 -5.37 6.91 0.53
C THR A 46 -5.51 5.40 0.53
N LEU A 47 -4.37 4.72 0.60
CA LEU A 47 -4.34 3.27 0.72
C LEU A 47 -4.25 2.92 2.21
N ARG A 48 -5.16 2.06 2.67
CA ARG A 48 -5.11 1.44 3.99
C ARG A 48 -4.87 -0.05 3.81
N VAL A 49 -3.73 -0.50 4.33
CA VAL A 49 -3.30 -1.88 4.23
C VAL A 49 -3.57 -2.56 5.58
N PRO A 50 -4.43 -3.58 5.64
CA PRO A 50 -4.58 -4.39 6.84
C PRO A 50 -3.27 -5.09 7.21
N GLU A 51 -3.01 -5.26 8.50
CA GLU A 51 -1.84 -5.98 9.02
C GLU A 51 -1.68 -7.39 8.41
N THR A 52 -2.79 -8.10 8.20
CA THR A 52 -2.83 -9.42 7.56
C THR A 52 -2.23 -9.40 6.14
N VAL A 53 -2.56 -8.37 5.35
CA VAL A 53 -2.03 -8.19 3.99
C VAL A 53 -0.55 -7.81 4.04
N LEU A 54 -0.16 -6.93 4.96
CA LEU A 54 1.24 -6.54 5.16
C LEU A 54 2.14 -7.76 5.39
N HIS A 55 1.76 -8.65 6.31
CA HIS A 55 2.51 -9.88 6.60
C HIS A 55 2.55 -10.83 5.40
N ARG A 56 1.45 -10.96 4.65
CA ARG A 56 1.38 -11.79 3.44
C ARG A 56 2.37 -11.29 2.37
N VAL A 57 2.38 -9.99 2.11
CA VAL A 57 3.27 -9.36 1.14
C VAL A 57 4.73 -9.44 1.60
N HIS A 58 5.00 -9.22 2.88
CA HIS A 58 6.35 -9.34 3.44
C HIS A 58 6.93 -10.74 3.24
N ARG A 59 6.12 -11.78 3.47
CA ARG A 59 6.52 -13.18 3.20
C ARG A 59 6.76 -13.44 1.71
N LYS A 60 5.93 -12.90 0.81
CA LYS A 60 6.15 -13.01 -0.66
C LYS A 60 7.46 -12.36 -1.08
N LEU A 61 7.75 -11.14 -0.62
CA LEU A 61 8.99 -10.42 -0.92
C LEU A 61 10.22 -11.20 -0.49
N ARG A 62 10.20 -11.76 0.73
CA ARG A 62 11.31 -12.55 1.27
C ARG A 62 11.52 -13.87 0.51
N ARG A 63 10.48 -14.43 -0.11
CA ARG A 63 10.56 -15.66 -0.91
C ARG A 63 11.01 -15.41 -2.36
N ALA A 64 10.94 -14.17 -2.82
CA ALA A 64 11.36 -13.76 -4.15
C ALA A 64 12.82 -13.24 -4.20
N SER A 65 13.56 -13.32 -3.08
CA SER A 65 14.99 -13.00 -2.99
C SER A 65 15.85 -14.25 -3.04
#